data_AF-A0A0L6W955-F1
#
_entry.id   AF-A0A0L6W955-F1
#
_cell.length_a   1.000
_cell.length_b   1.000
_cell.length_c   1.000
_cell.angle_alpha   90.00
_cell.angle_beta   90.00
_cell.angle_gamma   90.00
#
_symmetry.space_group_name_H-M   'P 1'
#
loop_
_entity.id
_entity.type
_entity.pdbx_description
1 polymer ?
#
loop_
_entity_poly.entity_id
_entity_poly.type
_entity_poly.pdbx_seq_one_letter_code
_entity_poly.pdbx_strand_id
1 'polypeptide(L)'
;MLGLEIRVQVSQYVQDRIAALRVNAASEAAASSTEGPQTAHYQNISIVRANAMKFLPNYFAKHSLSSLFFLFPDPHFKSRKHKARIISPTLLAEYAYALQPGGIVYTITDVKDLHDWMRSHLEAFPLFAYVDEETLRAEGKGPIIDAVYTSTEEGKKVERNKGDKWLACFRRIEVERREKVDLLT
;
A
#
# COMPACT_ATOMS: atom_id res chain seq x y z
N MET A 1 -10.70 1.47 -2.23
CA MET A 1 -9.24 1.66 -2.38
C MET A 1 -8.97 2.94 -3.15
N LEU A 2 -8.02 3.75 -2.69
CA LEU A 2 -7.61 4.98 -3.36
C LEU A 2 -6.11 4.91 -3.70
N GLY A 3 -5.76 5.12 -4.97
CA GLY A 3 -4.37 5.29 -5.40
C GLY A 3 -3.94 6.76 -5.34
N LEU A 4 -2.69 7.02 -4.91
CA LEU A 4 -2.05 8.33 -5.00
C LEU A 4 -0.86 8.23 -5.96
N GLU A 5 -0.90 8.95 -7.07
CA GLU A 5 0.16 8.95 -8.09
C GLU A 5 0.54 10.40 -8.45
N ILE A 6 1.83 10.67 -8.61
CA ILE A 6 2.34 12.01 -8.88
C ILE A 6 2.42 12.32 -10.38
N ARG A 7 2.61 11.31 -11.22
CA ARG A 7 2.81 11.44 -12.67
C ARG A 7 1.48 11.58 -13.39
N VAL A 8 1.33 12.70 -14.11
CA VAL A 8 0.11 13.05 -14.86
C VAL A 8 -0.35 11.92 -15.78
N GLN A 9 0.54 11.40 -16.62
CA GLN A 9 0.19 10.37 -17.61
C GLN A 9 -0.27 9.06 -16.95
N VAL A 10 0.37 8.66 -15.86
CA VAL A 10 0.01 7.43 -15.14
C VAL A 10 -1.33 7.61 -14.42
N SER A 11 -1.54 8.75 -13.75
CA SER A 11 -2.82 9.04 -13.09
C SER A 11 -3.97 9.06 -14.08
N GLN A 12 -3.78 9.66 -15.26
CA GLN A 12 -4.80 9.72 -16.31
C GLN A 12 -5.09 8.32 -16.86
N TYR A 13 -4.05 7.55 -17.19
CA TYR A 13 -4.20 6.18 -17.68
C TYR A 13 -5.04 5.31 -16.71
N VAL A 14 -4.76 5.38 -15.41
CA VAL A 14 -5.51 4.59 -14.41
C VAL A 14 -6.95 5.09 -14.29
N GLN A 15 -7.18 6.41 -14.31
CA GLN A 15 -8.52 6.97 -14.27
C GLN A 15 -9.36 6.51 -15.48
N ASP A 16 -8.79 6.57 -16.69
CA ASP A 16 -9.44 6.10 -17.92
C ASP A 16 -9.71 4.60 -17.86
N ARG A 17 -8.76 3.82 -17.31
CA ARG A 17 -8.93 2.37 -17.12
C ARG A 17 -10.07 2.05 -16.17
N ILE A 18 -10.19 2.76 -15.04
CA ILE A 18 -11.30 2.59 -14.09
C ILE A 18 -12.64 2.94 -14.76
N ALA A 19 -12.69 4.05 -15.50
CA ALA A 19 -13.90 4.45 -16.21
C ALA A 19 -14.34 3.40 -17.25
N ALA A 20 -13.40 2.91 -18.06
CA ALA A 20 -13.67 1.86 -19.05
C ALA A 20 -14.16 0.56 -18.41
N LEU A 21 -13.54 0.12 -17.30
CA LEU A 21 -13.96 -1.08 -16.58
C LEU A 21 -15.39 -0.96 -16.01
N ARG A 22 -15.79 0.23 -15.55
CA ARG A 22 -17.16 0.49 -15.09
C ARG A 22 -18.17 0.43 -16.23
N VAL A 23 -17.85 0.99 -17.40
CA VAL A 23 -18.71 0.94 -18.59
C VAL A 23 -18.87 -0.50 -19.07
N ASN A 24 -17.78 -1.26 -19.14
CA ASN A 24 -17.81 -2.66 -19.55
C ASN A 24 -18.65 -3.50 -18.59
N ALA A 25 -18.43 -3.35 -17.28
CA ALA A 25 -19.20 -4.10 -16.29
C ALA A 25 -20.70 -3.76 -16.31
N ALA A 26 -21.06 -2.49 -16.56
CA ALA A 26 -22.46 -2.10 -16.71
C ALA A 26 -23.08 -2.71 -17.98
N SER A 27 -22.31 -2.77 -19.07
CA SER A 27 -22.75 -3.38 -20.34
C SER A 27 -22.95 -4.90 -20.20
N GLU A 28 -22.03 -5.59 -19.53
CA GLU A 28 -22.11 -7.02 -19.24
C GLU A 28 -23.30 -7.34 -18.33
N ALA A 29 -23.53 -6.51 -17.32
CA ALA A 29 -24.67 -6.67 -16.42
C ALA A 29 -26.00 -6.50 -17.18
N ALA A 30 -26.12 -5.47 -18.04
CA ALA A 30 -27.29 -5.25 -18.89
C ALA A 30 -27.54 -6.39 -19.89
N ALA A 31 -26.49 -7.07 -20.35
CA ALA A 31 -26.58 -8.23 -21.24
C ALA A 31 -26.96 -9.53 -20.50
N SER A 32 -26.73 -9.62 -19.18
CA SER A 32 -27.15 -10.78 -18.37
C SER A 32 -28.62 -10.63 -17.97
N SER A 33 -29.49 -11.50 -18.48
CA SER A 33 -30.91 -11.56 -18.16
C SER A 33 -31.19 -12.21 -16.80
N THR A 34 -30.39 -11.89 -15.80
CA THR A 34 -30.53 -12.44 -14.44
C THR A 34 -31.37 -11.48 -13.60
N GLU A 35 -32.54 -11.90 -13.16
CA GLU A 35 -33.42 -11.12 -12.27
C GLU A 35 -32.79 -11.05 -10.87
N GLY A 36 -32.10 -9.94 -10.60
CA GLY A 36 -31.49 -9.65 -9.30
C GLY A 36 -30.82 -8.28 -9.27
N PRO A 37 -30.54 -7.71 -8.08
CA PRO A 37 -29.86 -6.43 -7.98
C PRO A 37 -28.46 -6.52 -8.60
N GLN A 38 -28.28 -5.88 -9.76
CA GLN A 38 -26.98 -5.79 -10.42
C GLN A 38 -26.06 -4.87 -9.61
N THR A 39 -25.06 -5.46 -8.95
CA THR A 39 -24.06 -4.69 -8.23
C THR A 39 -23.15 -3.99 -9.22
N ALA A 40 -23.11 -2.66 -9.21
CA ALA A 40 -22.16 -1.90 -10.02
C ALA A 40 -20.73 -2.26 -9.62
N HIS A 41 -19.98 -2.89 -10.51
CA HIS A 41 -18.58 -3.26 -10.26
C HIS A 41 -17.66 -2.03 -10.31
N TYR A 42 -16.52 -2.12 -9.64
CA TYR A 42 -15.43 -1.12 -9.63
C TYR A 42 -15.82 0.28 -9.10
N GLN A 43 -16.92 0.41 -8.36
CA GLN A 43 -17.31 1.70 -7.73
C GLN A 43 -16.48 2.06 -6.50
N ASN A 44 -15.85 1.06 -5.87
CA ASN A 44 -15.06 1.19 -4.65
C ASN A 44 -13.56 1.46 -4.90
N ILE A 45 -13.16 1.79 -6.12
CA ILE A 45 -11.77 2.10 -6.49
C ILE A 45 -11.67 3.48 -7.14
N SER A 46 -10.61 4.23 -6.80
CA SER A 46 -10.34 5.53 -7.42
C SER A 46 -8.85 5.83 -7.39
N ILE A 47 -8.44 6.88 -8.11
CA ILE A 47 -7.09 7.43 -8.09
C ILE A 47 -7.15 8.94 -7.96
N VAL A 48 -6.18 9.51 -7.24
CA VAL A 48 -5.96 10.95 -7.16
C VAL A 48 -4.53 11.27 -7.56
N ARG A 49 -4.38 12.31 -8.38
CA ARG A 49 -3.07 12.84 -8.72
C ARG A 49 -2.52 13.66 -7.55
N ALA A 50 -1.70 13.04 -6.71
CA ALA A 50 -1.10 13.67 -5.55
C ALA A 50 0.27 13.07 -5.22
N ASN A 51 1.16 13.90 -4.68
CA ASN A 51 2.40 13.42 -4.09
C ASN A 51 2.11 12.83 -2.69
N ALA A 52 2.10 11.50 -2.60
CA ALA A 52 1.89 10.79 -1.33
C ALA A 52 2.91 11.14 -0.25
N MET A 53 4.14 11.52 -0.61
CA MET A 53 5.19 11.92 0.35
C MET A 53 4.97 13.32 0.96
N LYS A 54 4.00 14.10 0.45
CA LYS A 54 3.76 15.48 0.90
C LYS A 54 2.38 15.68 1.48
N PHE A 55 1.39 14.96 0.95
CA PHE A 55 -0.01 15.29 1.18
C PHE A 55 -0.82 14.16 1.80
N LEU A 56 -0.21 13.02 2.16
CA LEU A 56 -0.98 11.89 2.72
C LEU A 56 -1.86 12.33 3.92
N PRO A 57 -1.35 13.09 4.92
CA PRO A 57 -2.17 13.52 6.04
C PRO A 57 -3.29 14.52 5.68
N ASN A 58 -3.20 15.17 4.52
CA ASN A 58 -4.26 16.07 4.03
C ASN A 58 -5.45 15.30 3.43
N TYR A 59 -5.24 14.09 2.94
CA TYR A 59 -6.30 13.25 2.35
C TYR A 59 -6.97 12.32 3.35
N PHE A 60 -6.25 11.92 4.40
CA PHE A 60 -6.70 10.87 5.30
C PHE A 60 -6.74 11.35 6.74
N ALA A 61 -7.90 11.16 7.38
CA ALA A 61 -8.03 11.35 8.82
C ALA A 61 -7.21 10.31 9.59
N LYS A 62 -6.94 10.61 10.85
CA LYS A 62 -6.26 9.68 11.77
C LYS A 62 -6.97 8.32 11.78
N HIS A 63 -6.19 7.24 11.63
CA HIS A 63 -6.66 5.86 11.69
C HIS A 63 -7.80 5.52 10.71
N SER A 64 -7.88 6.20 9.58
CA SER A 64 -8.93 5.96 8.57
C SER A 64 -8.57 4.87 7.56
N LEU A 65 -7.31 4.44 7.52
CA LEU A 65 -6.84 3.39 6.62
C LEU A 65 -6.68 2.06 7.37
N SER A 66 -7.03 0.97 6.70
CA SER A 66 -6.78 -0.41 7.18
C SER A 66 -5.55 -1.05 6.53
N SER A 67 -5.09 -0.53 5.40
CA SER A 67 -3.92 -1.05 4.68
C SER A 67 -3.24 0.03 3.85
N LEU A 68 -1.93 -0.09 3.69
CA LEU A 68 -1.08 0.71 2.80
C LEU A 68 -0.29 -0.21 1.89
N PHE A 69 -0.13 0.18 0.62
CA PHE A 69 0.53 -0.63 -0.40
C PHE A 69 1.66 0.16 -1.07
N PHE A 70 2.89 -0.31 -0.94
CA PHE A 70 4.09 0.22 -1.59
C PHE A 70 4.64 -0.85 -2.53
N LEU A 71 4.10 -0.89 -3.75
CA LEU A 71 4.35 -1.95 -4.72
C LEU A 71 5.32 -1.46 -5.80
N PHE A 72 6.50 -2.06 -5.84
CA PHE A 72 7.59 -1.70 -6.75
C PHE A 72 7.94 -0.20 -6.76
N PRO A 73 8.19 0.43 -5.59
CA PRO A 73 8.57 1.84 -5.54
C PRO A 73 9.95 2.06 -6.19
N ASP A 74 10.20 3.28 -6.69
CA ASP A 74 11.49 3.62 -7.30
C ASP A 74 12.63 3.47 -6.26
N PRO A 75 13.67 2.68 -6.56
CA PRO A 75 14.77 2.39 -5.63
C PRO A 75 15.67 3.59 -5.36
N HIS A 76 15.72 4.56 -6.27
CA HIS A 76 16.59 5.74 -6.18
C HIS A 76 18.03 5.42 -5.77
N PHE A 77 18.70 4.52 -6.49
CA PHE A 77 20.02 3.92 -6.17
C PHE A 77 21.15 4.88 -5.76
N LYS A 78 21.10 6.15 -6.15
CA LYS A 78 22.17 7.11 -5.82
C LYS A 78 21.91 7.68 -4.42
N SER A 79 22.90 7.69 -3.53
CA SER A 79 22.75 8.18 -2.14
C SER A 79 22.12 9.58 -2.05
N ARG A 80 22.51 10.49 -2.95
CA ARG A 80 21.93 11.85 -3.05
C ARG A 80 20.41 11.88 -3.33
N LYS A 81 19.85 10.78 -3.84
CA LYS A 81 18.43 10.59 -4.16
C LYS A 81 17.68 9.78 -3.10
N HIS A 82 18.33 9.27 -2.05
CA HIS A 82 17.64 8.48 -1.00
C HIS A 82 16.53 9.27 -0.30
N LYS A 83 16.62 10.61 -0.25
CA LYS A 83 15.55 11.49 0.25
C LYS A 83 14.23 11.39 -0.53
N ALA A 84 14.26 10.83 -1.74
CA ALA A 84 13.09 10.60 -2.56
C ALA A 84 12.46 9.21 -2.34
N ARG A 85 13.06 8.35 -1.49
CA ARG A 85 12.48 7.03 -1.17
C ARG A 85 11.21 7.21 -0.35
N ILE A 86 10.19 6.42 -0.68
CA ILE A 86 8.87 6.47 -0.04
C ILE A 86 8.90 5.98 1.42
N ILE A 87 9.91 5.21 1.82
CA ILE A 87 10.13 4.81 3.21
C ILE A 87 11.25 5.64 3.83
N SER A 88 10.87 6.47 4.81
CA SER A 88 11.77 7.28 5.65
C SER A 88 11.11 7.51 7.02
N PRO A 89 11.88 7.84 8.08
CA PRO A 89 11.31 7.99 9.43
C PRO A 89 10.16 9.01 9.52
N THR A 90 10.26 10.14 8.81
CA THR A 90 9.20 11.16 8.77
C THR A 90 7.93 10.63 8.12
N LEU A 91 8.06 9.95 6.97
CA LEU A 91 6.90 9.37 6.28
C LEU A 91 6.26 8.24 7.08
N LEU A 92 7.05 7.43 7.78
CA LEU A 92 6.51 6.38 8.66
C LEU A 92 5.63 6.95 9.78
N ALA A 93 5.93 8.15 10.30
CA ALA A 93 5.06 8.83 11.25
C ALA A 93 3.72 9.24 10.63
N GLU A 94 3.73 9.77 9.41
CA GLU A 94 2.51 10.10 8.66
C GLU A 94 1.69 8.84 8.34
N TYR A 95 2.36 7.75 7.99
CA TYR A 95 1.72 6.46 7.69
C TYR A 95 1.08 5.88 8.95
N ALA A 96 1.77 5.92 10.08
CA ALA A 96 1.24 5.47 11.36
C ALA A 96 0.07 6.35 11.87
N TYR A 97 0.04 7.64 11.51
CA TYR A 97 -1.09 8.52 11.78
C TYR A 97 -2.33 8.12 10.98
N ALA A 98 -2.20 7.89 9.68
CA ALA A 98 -3.34 7.56 8.81
C ALA A 98 -3.81 6.10 8.98
N LEU A 99 -2.91 5.17 9.27
CA LEU A 99 -3.19 3.73 9.41
C LEU A 99 -3.65 3.39 10.83
N GLN A 100 -4.77 2.67 10.93
CA GLN A 100 -5.32 2.25 12.21
C GLN A 100 -4.45 1.20 12.92
N PRO A 101 -4.51 1.09 14.26
CA PRO A 101 -4.06 -0.09 15.01
C PRO A 101 -4.49 -1.40 14.33
N GLY A 102 -3.56 -2.33 14.12
CA GLY A 102 -3.79 -3.60 13.44
C GLY A 102 -3.78 -3.53 11.91
N GLY A 103 -3.76 -2.33 11.31
CA GLY A 103 -3.64 -2.15 9.86
C GLY A 103 -2.27 -2.63 9.34
N ILE A 104 -2.21 -3.00 8.05
CA ILE A 104 -1.02 -3.62 7.44
C ILE A 104 -0.39 -2.71 6.39
N VAL A 105 0.94 -2.56 6.46
CA VAL A 105 1.78 -2.02 5.39
C VAL A 105 2.31 -3.18 4.58
N TYR A 106 2.00 -3.23 3.28
CA TYR A 106 2.54 -4.18 2.33
C TYR A 106 3.61 -3.49 1.49
N THR A 107 4.83 -4.04 1.50
CA THR A 107 5.92 -3.59 0.63
C THR A 107 6.38 -4.75 -0.24
N ILE A 108 6.59 -4.51 -1.53
CA ILE A 108 7.19 -5.50 -2.43
C ILE A 108 8.08 -4.77 -3.46
N THR A 109 9.23 -5.35 -3.77
CA THR A 109 10.15 -4.81 -4.78
C THR A 109 11.00 -5.93 -5.38
N ASP A 110 11.47 -5.75 -6.60
CA ASP A 110 12.46 -6.58 -7.28
C ASP A 110 13.91 -6.18 -6.97
N VAL A 111 14.12 -5.14 -6.14
CA VAL A 111 15.45 -4.63 -5.78
C VAL A 111 15.77 -4.99 -4.32
N LYS A 112 16.69 -5.93 -4.12
CA LYS A 112 17.09 -6.40 -2.77
C LYS A 112 17.56 -5.28 -1.84
N ASP A 113 18.39 -4.37 -2.33
CA ASP A 113 18.87 -3.22 -1.53
C ASP A 113 17.74 -2.30 -1.07
N LEU A 114 16.71 -2.13 -1.90
CA LEU A 114 15.53 -1.34 -1.54
C LEU A 114 14.68 -2.09 -0.52
N HIS A 115 14.52 -3.40 -0.67
CA HIS A 115 13.85 -4.24 0.31
C HIS A 115 14.51 -4.13 1.69
N ASP A 116 15.83 -4.31 1.77
CA ASP A 116 16.58 -4.21 3.02
C ASP A 116 16.48 -2.81 3.64
N TRP A 117 16.50 -1.77 2.80
CA TRP A 117 16.27 -0.40 3.26
C TRP A 117 14.89 -0.20 3.86
N MET A 118 13.83 -0.61 3.15
CA MET A 118 12.45 -0.45 3.64
C MET A 118 12.24 -1.24 4.93
N ARG A 119 12.70 -2.49 4.95
CA ARG A 119 12.59 -3.39 6.11
C ARG A 119 13.28 -2.80 7.34
N SER A 120 14.54 -2.40 7.22
CA SER A 120 15.30 -1.83 8.36
C SER A 120 14.66 -0.58 8.95
N HIS A 121 14.12 0.32 8.11
CA HIS A 121 13.44 1.53 8.61
C HIS A 121 12.10 1.22 9.27
N LEU A 122 11.34 0.26 8.74
CA LEU A 122 10.07 -0.18 9.32
C LEU A 122 10.28 -0.93 10.65
N GLU A 123 11.27 -1.83 10.73
CA GLU A 123 11.65 -2.54 11.97
C GLU A 123 12.15 -1.57 13.06
N ALA A 124 12.86 -0.52 12.68
CA ALA A 124 13.35 0.49 13.62
C ALA A 124 12.25 1.47 14.10
N PHE A 125 11.08 1.52 13.44
CA PHE A 125 10.04 2.48 13.77
C PHE A 125 9.06 1.91 14.82
N PRO A 126 8.84 2.60 15.97
CA PRO A 126 8.21 1.99 17.14
C PRO A 126 6.72 1.64 16.97
N LEU A 127 6.06 2.09 15.90
CA LEU A 127 4.64 1.84 15.64
C LEU A 127 4.40 0.74 14.59
N PHE A 128 5.45 0.05 14.15
CA PHE A 128 5.36 -1.04 13.19
C PHE A 128 6.05 -2.30 13.72
N ALA A 129 5.38 -3.43 13.58
CA ALA A 129 5.93 -4.75 13.89
C ALA A 129 5.95 -5.60 12.63
N TYR A 130 7.07 -6.28 12.35
CA TYR A 130 7.14 -7.23 11.26
C TYR A 130 6.10 -8.35 11.45
N VAL A 131 5.52 -8.80 10.35
CA VAL A 131 4.61 -9.93 10.30
C VAL A 131 4.91 -10.74 9.06
N ASP A 132 5.12 -12.04 9.25
CA ASP A 132 5.44 -12.96 8.17
C ASP A 132 4.21 -13.31 7.31
N GLU A 133 4.49 -13.86 6.13
CA GLU A 133 3.46 -14.18 5.15
C GLU A 133 2.51 -15.29 5.63
N GLU A 134 3.03 -16.31 6.32
CA GLU A 134 2.24 -17.44 6.81
C GLU A 134 1.18 -16.96 7.81
N THR A 135 1.57 -16.11 8.76
CA THR A 135 0.67 -15.45 9.70
C THR A 135 -0.42 -14.66 8.97
N LEU A 136 -0.07 -13.85 7.96
CA LEU A 136 -1.07 -13.09 7.21
C LEU A 136 -2.03 -13.96 6.41
N ARG A 137 -1.55 -15.08 5.85
CA ARG A 137 -2.38 -16.06 5.16
C ARG A 137 -3.36 -16.72 6.12
N ALA A 138 -2.91 -17.11 7.30
CA ALA A 138 -3.77 -17.64 8.36
C ALA A 138 -4.84 -16.64 8.82
N GLU A 139 -4.53 -15.34 8.79
CA GLU A 139 -5.48 -14.25 9.05
C GLU A 139 -6.39 -13.89 7.85
N GLY A 140 -6.45 -14.75 6.82
CA GLY A 140 -7.32 -14.57 5.66
C GLY A 140 -6.84 -13.54 4.64
N LYS A 141 -5.59 -13.08 4.71
CA LYS A 141 -5.02 -12.08 3.78
C LYS A 141 -4.31 -12.69 2.57
N GLY A 142 -4.41 -14.01 2.38
CA GLY A 142 -3.84 -14.72 1.23
C GLY A 142 -4.16 -14.09 -0.13
N PRO A 143 -5.45 -13.79 -0.44
CA PRO A 143 -5.80 -13.15 -1.72
C PRO A 143 -5.14 -11.78 -1.93
N ILE A 144 -4.91 -11.03 -0.85
CA ILE A 144 -4.21 -9.73 -0.91
C ILE A 144 -2.75 -9.96 -1.25
N ILE A 145 -2.10 -10.93 -0.60
CA ILE A 145 -0.70 -11.28 -0.85
C ILE A 145 -0.52 -11.73 -2.30
N ASP A 146 -1.38 -12.63 -2.78
CA ASP A 146 -1.31 -13.12 -4.16
C ASP A 146 -1.45 -11.97 -5.17
N ALA A 147 -2.37 -11.03 -4.90
CA ALA A 147 -2.53 -9.83 -5.71
C ALA A 147 -1.30 -8.89 -5.66
N VAL A 148 -0.70 -8.71 -4.48
CA VAL A 148 0.53 -7.92 -4.29
C VAL A 148 1.69 -8.47 -5.14
N TYR A 149 1.81 -9.79 -5.25
CA TYR A 149 2.84 -10.42 -6.08
C TYR A 149 2.59 -10.28 -7.59
N THR A 150 1.35 -10.40 -8.04
CA THR A 150 1.05 -10.76 -9.44
C THR A 150 0.11 -9.81 -10.17
N SER A 151 -0.64 -8.95 -9.47
CA SER A 151 -1.70 -8.16 -10.11
C SER A 151 -1.22 -6.83 -10.71
N THR A 152 -0.04 -6.34 -10.33
CA THR A 152 0.52 -5.10 -10.90
C THR A 152 1.29 -5.37 -12.20
N GLU A 153 1.33 -4.38 -13.10
CA GLU A 153 2.09 -4.50 -14.35
C GLU A 153 3.59 -4.74 -14.12
N GLU A 154 4.16 -4.10 -13.10
CA GLU A 154 5.56 -4.33 -12.72
C GLU A 154 5.77 -5.74 -12.15
N GLY A 155 4.85 -6.23 -11.31
CA GLY A 155 4.90 -7.61 -10.79
C GLY A 155 4.86 -8.65 -11.90
N LYS A 156 3.97 -8.49 -12.89
CA LYS A 156 3.91 -9.37 -14.07
C LYS A 156 5.19 -9.29 -14.90
N LYS A 157 5.77 -8.09 -15.04
CA LYS A 157 7.03 -7.88 -15.78
C LYS A 157 8.20 -8.60 -15.11
N VAL A 158 8.33 -8.49 -13.80
CA VAL A 158 9.38 -9.17 -13.03
C VAL A 158 9.27 -10.69 -13.20
N GLU A 159 8.06 -11.24 -13.14
CA GLU A 159 7.81 -12.68 -13.34
C GLU A 159 8.18 -13.15 -14.75
N ARG A 160 7.77 -12.42 -15.81
CA ARG A 160 8.19 -12.71 -17.19
C ARG A 160 9.71 -12.73 -17.34
N ASN A 161 10.41 -11.89 -16.58
CA ASN A 161 11.86 -11.79 -16.58
C ASN A 161 12.55 -12.76 -15.62
N LYS A 162 11.80 -13.62 -14.91
CA LYS A 162 12.31 -14.53 -13.86
C LYS A 162 13.10 -13.80 -12.77
N GLY A 163 12.73 -12.55 -12.48
CA GLY A 163 13.33 -11.77 -11.42
C GLY A 163 12.74 -12.12 -10.04
N ASP A 164 13.53 -11.90 -9.00
CA ASP A 164 13.09 -12.09 -7.62
C ASP A 164 12.11 -10.99 -7.20
N LYS A 165 11.22 -11.34 -6.26
CA LYS A 165 10.27 -10.39 -5.64
C LYS A 165 10.39 -10.50 -4.12
N TRP A 166 10.76 -9.40 -3.47
CA TRP A 166 11.04 -9.33 -2.04
C TRP A 166 9.89 -8.65 -1.30
N LEU A 167 9.02 -9.45 -0.69
CA LEU A 167 7.89 -8.99 0.15
C LEU A 167 8.37 -8.70 1.57
N ALA A 168 7.90 -7.60 2.17
CA ALA A 168 7.90 -7.42 3.62
C ALA A 168 6.61 -6.73 4.06
N CYS A 169 5.99 -7.28 5.10
CA CYS A 169 4.74 -6.80 5.67
C CYS A 169 4.92 -6.37 7.12
N PHE A 170 4.25 -5.28 7.50
CA PHE A 170 4.32 -4.72 8.85
C PHE A 170 2.94 -4.38 9.37
N ARG A 171 2.65 -4.79 10.60
CA ARG A 171 1.43 -4.42 11.32
C ARG A 171 1.66 -3.15 12.10
N ARG A 172 0.74 -2.20 11.98
CA ARG A 172 0.70 -1.00 12.82
C ARG A 172 0.28 -1.41 14.23
N ILE A 173 1.12 -1.14 15.23
CA ILE A 173 0.88 -1.46 16.65
C ILE A 173 0.54 -0.20 17.45
N GLU A 174 -0.12 -0.35 18.60
CA GLU A 174 -0.21 0.73 19.59
C GLU A 174 1.00 0.68 20.51
N VAL A 175 1.53 1.85 20.87
CA VAL A 175 2.49 1.96 21.97
C VAL A 175 1.71 2.47 23.17
N GLU A 176 1.66 1.66 24.22
CA GLU A 176 1.13 2.10 25.50
C GLU A 176 2.02 3.24 26.02
N ARG A 177 1.41 4.37 26.33
CA ARG A 177 2.11 5.50 26.92
C ARG A 177 2.47 5.07 28.35
N ARG A 178 3.75 4.78 28.62
CA ARG A 178 4.22 4.53 29.99
C ARG A 178 3.77 5.71 30.87
N GLU A 179 2.97 5.43 31.89
CA GLU A 179 2.65 6.43 32.91
C GLU A 179 3.96 6.93 33.51
N LYS A 180 4.05 8.25 33.72
CA LYS A 180 5.20 8.83 34.40
C LYS A 180 5.28 8.18 35.78
N VAL A 181 6.35 7.42 36.04
CA VAL A 181 6.72 7.06 37.40
C VAL A 181 7.00 8.40 38.10
N ASP A 182 6.16 8.76 39.07
CA ASP A 182 6.38 9.92 39.92
C ASP A 182 7.73 9.76 40.63
N LEU A 183 8.74 10.45 40.09
CA LEU A 183 10.01 10.67 40.78
C LEU A 183 9.79 11.77 41.83
N LEU A 184 9.11 11.40 42.90
CA LEU A 184 9.10 12.12 44.18
C LEU A 184 9.33 11.10 45.29
N THR A 185 10.58 10.74 45.53
CA THR A 185 11.11 10.47 46.87
C THR A 185 12.62 10.66 46.89
#